data_AF-A0A8H6QG39-F1
#
_entry.id   AF-A0A8H6QG39-F1
#
_cell.length_a   1.000
_cell.length_b   1.000
_cell.length_c   1.000
_cell.angle_alpha   90.00
_cell.angle_beta   90.00
_cell.angle_gamma   90.00
#
_symmetry.space_group_name_H-M   'P 1'
#
loop_
_entity.id
_entity.type
_entity.pdbx_description
1 polymer ?
#
loop_
_entity_poly.entity_id
_entity_poly.type
_entity_poly.pdbx_seq_one_letter_code
_entity_poly.pdbx_strand_id
1 'polypeptide(L)'
;MAEPSDDIEAWASMESLYDKAIQSPSEITQEEKNAILEWPSLEQMEETSQKYVGKSLQDLFHTAASDPHALTYPECRLIDDGFQILGGLDAAKYKNDRMKRMIAREDLWDKWQEARAAVLSPDELKGIKNIRQPEVYLAKQRAHNRPFLEAEERSRTHPPDWVQRILDRDGKGWGYVIYRPSIVHEEEGTKEAWRACWDNFNELLSFHPVMVIGGEDIQDSKILDFVDYGPEMNGVDKLRKDFRDRRDKGGLKPGVLSNVFINVPTECRDTYLREDGYSWAWAIDPDWSLSGPDADGYDGRVKVTWGQLFNKFYDLMSTKTATLKEIWEEFHEVNEKLHDGPLPGWLFSKLPKEVWPNN
;
A
#
# COMPACT_ATOMS: atom_id res chain seq x y z
N MET A 1 14.77 -14.56 8.55
CA MET A 1 14.00 -15.49 7.71
C MET A 1 14.97 -16.15 6.76
N ALA A 2 14.99 -17.49 6.69
CA ALA A 2 15.71 -18.16 5.62
C ALA A 2 14.90 -17.97 4.33
N GLU A 3 15.48 -17.37 3.31
CA GLU A 3 14.85 -17.29 1.98
C GLU A 3 14.61 -18.72 1.48
N PRO A 4 13.43 -19.03 0.91
CA PRO A 4 13.21 -20.29 0.23
C PRO A 4 14.28 -20.45 -0.84
N SER A 5 15.09 -21.52 -0.75
CA SER A 5 16.19 -21.71 -1.68
C SER A 5 15.64 -21.89 -3.11
N ASP A 6 15.94 -20.91 -3.97
CA ASP A 6 15.60 -20.84 -5.40
C ASP A 6 16.28 -21.94 -6.24
N ASP A 7 17.11 -22.78 -5.62
CA ASP A 7 18.03 -23.68 -6.29
C ASP A 7 17.50 -25.12 -6.30
N ILE A 8 17.29 -25.66 -7.51
CA ILE A 8 16.94 -27.08 -7.71
C ILE A 8 18.03 -27.97 -7.10
N GLU A 9 19.29 -27.54 -7.06
CA GLU A 9 20.38 -28.28 -6.43
C GLU A 9 20.25 -28.29 -4.90
N ALA A 10 19.86 -27.18 -4.29
CA ALA A 10 19.58 -27.12 -2.86
C ALA A 10 18.37 -28.01 -2.49
N TRP A 11 17.32 -28.02 -3.31
CA TRP A 11 16.19 -28.93 -3.09
C TRP A 11 16.58 -30.40 -3.28
N ALA A 12 17.46 -30.71 -4.24
CA ALA A 12 18.03 -32.05 -4.42
C ALA A 12 18.91 -32.48 -3.23
N SER A 13 19.58 -31.56 -2.56
CA SER A 13 20.37 -31.87 -1.36
C SER A 13 19.53 -32.39 -0.19
N MET A 14 18.21 -32.16 -0.22
CA MET A 14 17.27 -32.66 0.80
C MET A 14 16.79 -34.09 0.56
N GLU A 15 17.19 -34.74 -0.53
CA GLU A 15 16.70 -36.08 -0.89
C GLU A 15 16.91 -37.12 0.22
N SER A 16 18.07 -37.07 0.89
CA SER A 16 18.38 -37.97 2.02
C SER A 16 17.45 -37.77 3.22
N LEU A 17 16.98 -36.54 3.43
CA LEU A 17 16.01 -36.22 4.47
C LEU A 17 14.61 -36.75 4.09
N TYR A 18 14.25 -36.70 2.80
CA TYR A 18 13.01 -37.30 2.31
C TYR A 18 13.03 -38.83 2.48
N ASP A 19 14.15 -39.48 2.13
CA ASP A 19 14.33 -40.92 2.34
C ASP A 19 14.21 -41.29 3.83
N LYS A 20 14.83 -40.51 4.73
CA LYS A 20 14.70 -40.68 6.19
C LYS A 20 13.24 -40.58 6.62
N ALA A 21 12.51 -39.59 6.13
CA ALA A 21 11.11 -39.36 6.50
C ALA A 21 10.18 -40.50 6.06
N ILE A 22 10.44 -41.08 4.89
CA ILE A 22 9.66 -42.20 4.36
C ILE A 22 9.97 -43.50 5.14
N GLN A 23 11.25 -43.77 5.43
CA GLN A 23 11.68 -45.02 6.06
C GLN A 23 11.44 -45.04 7.58
N SER A 24 11.69 -43.92 8.25
CA SER A 24 11.67 -43.79 9.71
C SER A 24 10.97 -42.49 10.16
N PRO A 25 9.67 -42.30 9.87
CA PRO A 25 8.97 -41.04 10.17
C PRO A 25 8.97 -40.67 11.67
N SER A 26 9.05 -41.64 12.58
CA SER A 26 9.14 -41.39 14.02
C SER A 26 10.50 -40.83 14.48
N GLU A 27 11.53 -40.90 13.65
CA GLU A 27 12.88 -40.36 13.94
C GLU A 27 13.06 -38.94 13.37
N ILE A 28 12.04 -38.40 12.72
CA ILE A 28 12.05 -37.03 12.20
C ILE A 28 11.85 -36.04 13.34
N THR A 29 12.78 -35.09 13.49
CA THR A 29 12.65 -34.00 14.46
C THR A 29 11.62 -32.96 13.99
N GLN A 30 11.21 -32.07 14.88
CA GLN A 30 10.29 -30.99 14.51
C GLN A 30 10.91 -30.02 13.49
N GLU A 31 12.22 -29.75 13.59
CA GLU A 31 12.95 -28.90 12.65
C GLU A 31 13.05 -29.57 11.27
N GLU A 32 13.32 -30.87 11.24
CA GLU A 32 13.33 -31.67 10.01
C GLU A 32 11.95 -31.72 9.35
N LYS A 33 10.89 -31.90 10.14
CA LYS A 33 9.49 -31.83 9.67
C LYS A 33 9.22 -30.46 9.03
N ASN A 34 9.60 -29.37 9.70
CA ASN A 34 9.39 -28.02 9.18
C ASN A 34 10.19 -27.79 7.90
N ALA A 35 11.42 -28.30 7.81
CA ALA A 35 12.21 -28.24 6.58
C ALA A 35 11.55 -29.00 5.42
N ILE A 36 11.07 -30.23 5.64
CA ILE A 36 10.37 -31.03 4.63
C ILE A 36 9.09 -30.34 4.16
N LEU A 37 8.33 -29.74 5.09
CA LEU A 37 7.07 -29.05 4.80
C LEU A 37 7.26 -27.63 4.26
N GLU A 38 8.49 -27.12 4.28
CA GLU A 38 8.85 -25.72 4.02
C GLU A 38 8.08 -24.75 4.94
N TRP A 39 7.83 -25.17 6.19
CA TRP A 39 7.19 -24.36 7.22
C TRP A 39 8.22 -23.54 8.00
N PRO A 40 7.85 -22.36 8.52
CA PRO A 40 8.70 -21.62 9.44
C PRO A 40 8.85 -22.37 10.77
N SER A 41 9.60 -21.82 11.73
CA SER A 41 9.71 -22.46 13.06
C SER A 41 8.34 -22.52 13.74
N LEU A 42 8.14 -23.47 14.66
CA LEU A 42 6.86 -23.60 15.38
C LEU A 42 6.46 -22.30 16.09
N GLU A 43 7.42 -21.61 16.71
CA GLU A 43 7.21 -20.31 17.36
C GLU A 43 6.71 -19.26 16.36
N GLN A 44 7.31 -19.20 15.16
CA GLN A 44 6.89 -18.28 14.11
C GLN A 44 5.52 -18.63 13.53
N MET A 45 5.20 -19.92 13.39
CA MET A 45 3.89 -20.36 12.94
C MET A 45 2.82 -19.91 13.95
N GLU A 46 3.04 -20.11 15.24
CA GLU A 46 2.10 -19.68 16.29
C GLU A 46 1.97 -18.16 16.37
N GLU A 47 3.08 -17.42 16.29
CA GLU A 47 3.05 -15.96 16.24
C GLU A 47 2.23 -15.48 15.03
N THR A 48 2.43 -16.08 13.86
CA THR A 48 1.73 -15.73 12.63
C THR A 48 0.24 -16.06 12.72
N SER A 49 -0.11 -17.26 13.18
CA SER A 49 -1.50 -17.67 13.39
C SER A 49 -2.22 -16.74 14.37
N GLN A 50 -1.59 -16.42 15.50
CA GLN A 50 -2.17 -15.52 16.48
C GLN A 50 -2.31 -14.09 15.93
N LYS A 51 -1.29 -13.58 15.22
CA LYS A 51 -1.27 -12.20 14.70
C LYS A 51 -2.28 -11.97 13.58
N TYR A 52 -2.42 -12.90 12.64
CA TYR A 52 -3.19 -12.68 11.42
C TYR A 52 -4.59 -13.30 11.44
N VAL A 53 -4.83 -14.35 12.23
CA VAL A 53 -6.14 -15.01 12.31
C VAL A 53 -6.65 -15.19 13.74
N GLY A 54 -5.87 -14.84 14.77
CA GLY A 54 -6.32 -14.86 16.17
C GLY A 54 -6.61 -16.26 16.72
N LYS A 55 -6.02 -17.31 16.13
CA LYS A 55 -6.21 -18.71 16.53
C LYS A 55 -4.86 -19.38 16.77
N SER A 56 -4.85 -20.39 17.66
CA SER A 56 -3.70 -21.28 17.81
C SER A 56 -3.55 -22.19 16.59
N LEU A 57 -2.33 -22.67 16.34
CA LEU A 57 -2.03 -23.64 15.28
C LEU A 57 -2.87 -24.92 15.45
N GLN A 58 -3.00 -25.40 16.69
CA GLN A 58 -3.75 -26.60 17.01
C GLN A 58 -5.23 -26.44 16.67
N ASP A 59 -5.84 -25.31 17.02
CA ASP A 59 -7.26 -25.06 16.71
C ASP A 59 -7.49 -24.94 15.20
N LEU A 60 -6.55 -24.34 14.47
CA LEU A 60 -6.62 -24.24 13.00
C LEU A 60 -6.63 -25.62 12.34
N PHE A 61 -5.68 -26.49 12.69
CA PHE A 61 -5.64 -27.84 12.13
C PHE A 61 -6.80 -28.71 12.58
N HIS A 62 -7.22 -28.61 13.85
CA HIS A 62 -8.39 -29.33 14.34
C HIS A 62 -9.67 -28.92 13.60
N THR A 63 -9.88 -27.62 13.41
CA THR A 63 -11.04 -27.09 12.66
C THR A 63 -10.95 -27.53 11.20
N ALA A 64 -9.79 -27.41 10.55
CA ALA A 64 -9.60 -27.88 9.17
C ALA A 64 -9.92 -29.39 9.00
N ALA A 65 -9.55 -30.21 9.98
CA ALA A 65 -9.74 -31.66 9.94
C ALA A 65 -11.20 -32.09 10.24
N SER A 66 -11.91 -31.34 11.07
CA SER A 66 -13.25 -31.70 11.58
C SER A 66 -14.39 -30.97 10.87
N ASP A 67 -14.25 -29.67 10.64
CA ASP A 67 -15.23 -28.81 9.98
C ASP A 67 -14.54 -27.72 9.13
N PRO A 68 -14.02 -28.07 7.95
CA PRO A 68 -13.31 -27.12 7.09
C PRO A 68 -14.19 -25.96 6.60
N HIS A 69 -15.52 -26.11 6.63
CA HIS A 69 -16.44 -25.04 6.23
C HIS A 69 -16.55 -23.94 7.29
N ALA A 70 -16.20 -24.20 8.55
CA ALA A 70 -16.13 -23.18 9.59
C ALA A 70 -14.94 -22.22 9.44
N LEU A 71 -13.92 -22.57 8.65
CA LEU A 71 -12.74 -21.71 8.44
C LEU A 71 -13.07 -20.45 7.64
N THR A 72 -12.35 -19.36 7.86
CA THR A 72 -12.39 -18.19 6.96
C THR A 72 -11.44 -18.37 5.77
N TYR A 73 -11.56 -17.54 4.72
CA TYR A 73 -10.57 -17.55 3.64
C TYR A 73 -9.14 -17.28 4.13
N PRO A 74 -8.86 -16.24 4.96
CA PRO A 74 -7.52 -16.05 5.52
C PRO A 74 -6.99 -17.29 6.24
N GLU A 75 -7.81 -17.96 7.06
CA GLU A 75 -7.39 -19.19 7.76
C GLU A 75 -7.04 -20.32 6.78
N CYS A 76 -7.85 -20.51 5.73
CA CYS A 76 -7.53 -21.47 4.67
C CYS A 76 -6.24 -21.10 3.92
N ARG A 77 -6.06 -19.83 3.56
CA ARG A 77 -4.86 -19.32 2.87
C ARG A 77 -3.62 -19.53 3.73
N LEU A 78 -3.70 -19.25 5.03
CA LEU A 78 -2.56 -19.41 5.94
C LEU A 78 -2.08 -20.87 6.01
N ILE A 79 -3.00 -21.83 6.10
CA ILE A 79 -2.64 -23.26 6.12
C ILE A 79 -2.09 -23.70 4.74
N ASP A 80 -2.70 -23.26 3.63
CA ASP A 80 -2.25 -23.65 2.28
C ASP A 80 -0.87 -23.08 1.91
N ASP A 81 -0.61 -21.84 2.32
CA ASP A 81 0.68 -21.14 2.18
C ASP A 81 1.71 -21.62 3.23
N GLY A 82 1.38 -22.61 4.07
CA GLY A 82 2.31 -23.20 5.04
C GLY A 82 2.76 -22.22 6.12
N PHE A 83 1.86 -21.34 6.56
CA PHE A 83 2.08 -20.30 7.57
C PHE A 83 3.07 -19.21 7.17
N GLN A 84 3.38 -19.09 5.88
CA GLN A 84 4.16 -17.98 5.35
C GLN A 84 3.25 -16.79 5.01
N ILE A 85 3.67 -15.59 5.39
CA ILE A 85 3.02 -14.34 4.95
C ILE A 85 3.74 -13.84 3.71
N LEU A 86 3.26 -14.29 2.55
CA LEU A 86 3.81 -13.93 1.25
C LEU A 86 3.05 -12.73 0.67
N GLY A 87 3.78 -11.76 0.11
CA GLY A 87 3.19 -10.76 -0.79
C GLY A 87 2.82 -11.38 -2.14
N GLY A 88 2.02 -10.71 -2.95
CA GLY A 88 1.49 -11.27 -4.20
C GLY A 88 2.57 -11.72 -5.19
N LEU A 89 3.63 -10.93 -5.34
CA LEU A 89 4.77 -11.31 -6.19
C LEU A 89 5.57 -12.48 -5.61
N ASP A 90 5.78 -12.52 -4.29
CA ASP A 90 6.49 -13.61 -3.62
C ASP A 90 5.68 -14.91 -3.67
N ALA A 91 4.36 -14.83 -3.48
CA ALA A 91 3.45 -15.95 -3.59
C ALA A 91 3.41 -16.51 -5.03
N ALA A 92 3.41 -15.64 -6.03
CA ALA A 92 3.49 -16.03 -7.44
C ALA A 92 4.82 -16.69 -7.77
N LYS A 93 5.95 -16.10 -7.31
CA LYS A 93 7.29 -16.68 -7.46
C LYS A 93 7.36 -18.06 -6.81
N TYR A 94 6.96 -18.17 -5.55
CA TYR A 94 6.95 -19.41 -4.78
C TYR A 94 6.17 -20.55 -5.47
N LYS A 95 4.97 -20.24 -5.99
CA LYS A 95 4.16 -21.21 -6.76
C LYS A 95 4.84 -21.64 -8.06
N ASN A 96 5.44 -20.68 -8.77
CA ASN A 96 6.18 -20.96 -10.00
C ASN A 96 7.39 -21.83 -9.75
N ASP A 97 8.12 -21.63 -8.66
CA ASP A 97 9.32 -22.42 -8.35
C ASP A 97 8.97 -23.85 -7.96
N ARG A 98 7.89 -24.07 -7.20
CA ARG A 98 7.34 -25.42 -6.98
C ARG A 98 6.93 -26.10 -8.30
N MET A 99 6.28 -25.38 -9.20
CA MET A 99 5.92 -25.89 -10.53
C MET A 99 7.17 -26.28 -11.34
N LYS A 100 8.22 -25.45 -11.33
CA LYS A 100 9.49 -25.77 -11.99
C LYS A 100 10.13 -27.04 -11.42
N ARG A 101 10.17 -27.19 -10.09
CA ARG A 101 10.71 -28.38 -9.41
C ARG A 101 9.95 -29.65 -9.84
N MET A 102 8.62 -29.59 -9.84
CA MET A 102 7.75 -30.68 -10.29
C MET A 102 8.06 -31.09 -11.74
N ILE A 103 8.24 -30.13 -12.64
CA ILE A 103 8.52 -30.41 -14.07
C ILE A 103 9.95 -30.91 -14.27
N ALA A 104 10.93 -30.34 -13.56
CA ALA A 104 12.35 -30.64 -13.78
C ALA A 104 12.81 -31.95 -13.13
N ARG A 105 12.19 -32.35 -12.02
CA ARG A 105 12.57 -33.52 -11.21
C ARG A 105 11.31 -34.17 -10.62
N GLU A 106 10.50 -34.77 -11.50
CA GLU A 106 9.26 -35.48 -11.12
C GLU A 106 9.53 -36.59 -10.09
N ASP A 107 10.66 -37.30 -10.24
CA ASP A 107 11.13 -38.34 -9.30
C ASP A 107 11.28 -37.81 -7.87
N LEU A 108 11.95 -36.66 -7.74
CA LEU A 108 12.20 -36.03 -6.44
C LEU A 108 10.92 -35.37 -5.91
N TRP A 109 10.04 -34.91 -6.79
CA TRP A 109 8.75 -34.34 -6.43
C TRP A 109 7.84 -35.39 -5.80
N ASP A 110 7.71 -36.56 -6.42
CA ASP A 110 6.92 -37.66 -5.88
C ASP A 110 7.47 -38.12 -4.52
N LYS A 111 8.79 -38.26 -4.42
CA LYS A 111 9.47 -38.58 -3.15
C LYS A 111 9.20 -37.51 -2.08
N TRP A 112 9.25 -36.23 -2.43
CA TRP A 112 8.91 -35.14 -1.52
C TRP A 112 7.45 -35.22 -1.06
N GLN A 113 6.49 -35.48 -1.95
CA GLN A 113 5.08 -35.65 -1.57
C GLN A 113 4.89 -36.82 -0.59
N GLU A 114 5.58 -37.94 -0.81
CA GLU A 114 5.55 -39.09 0.09
C GLU A 114 6.13 -38.75 1.46
N ALA A 115 7.31 -38.11 1.50
CA ALA A 115 7.93 -37.63 2.74
C ALA A 115 7.03 -36.67 3.50
N ARG A 116 6.38 -35.71 2.83
CA ARG A 116 5.41 -34.80 3.45
C ARG A 116 4.25 -35.55 4.10
N ALA A 117 3.68 -36.53 3.40
CA ALA A 117 2.56 -37.31 3.92
C ALA A 117 2.98 -38.15 5.14
N ALA A 118 4.23 -38.63 5.18
CA ALA A 118 4.76 -39.44 6.26
C ALA A 118 4.99 -38.65 7.58
N VAL A 119 5.33 -37.36 7.49
CA VAL A 119 5.66 -36.52 8.67
C VAL A 119 4.49 -35.71 9.22
N LEU A 120 3.37 -35.64 8.49
CA LEU A 120 2.16 -34.98 8.96
C LEU A 120 1.41 -35.87 9.94
N SER A 121 0.93 -35.29 11.04
CA SER A 121 -0.03 -35.95 11.90
C SER A 121 -1.35 -36.21 11.15
N PRO A 122 -2.17 -37.17 11.61
CA PRO A 122 -3.44 -37.48 10.96
C PRO A 122 -4.35 -36.25 10.79
N ASP A 123 -4.41 -35.37 11.79
CA ASP A 123 -5.23 -34.16 11.77
C ASP A 123 -4.66 -33.12 10.80
N GLU A 124 -3.35 -32.89 10.78
CA GLU A 124 -2.73 -31.96 9.82
C GLU A 124 -2.95 -32.43 8.38
N LEU A 125 -2.69 -33.72 8.10
CA LEU A 125 -2.88 -34.29 6.77
C LEU A 125 -4.33 -34.20 6.31
N LYS A 126 -5.27 -34.54 7.19
CA LYS A 126 -6.70 -34.45 6.92
C LYS A 126 -7.13 -33.00 6.72
N GLY A 127 -6.67 -32.08 7.57
CA GLY A 127 -6.95 -30.66 7.48
C GLY A 127 -6.47 -30.07 6.15
N ILE A 128 -5.22 -30.32 5.76
CA ILE A 128 -4.66 -29.84 4.49
C ILE A 128 -5.44 -30.40 3.28
N LYS A 129 -5.82 -31.67 3.32
CA LYS A 129 -6.64 -32.27 2.25
C LYS A 129 -8.03 -31.64 2.18
N ASN A 130 -8.68 -31.47 3.32
CA ASN A 130 -10.02 -30.87 3.41
C ASN A 130 -10.04 -29.43 2.91
N ILE A 131 -9.07 -28.58 3.31
CA ILE A 131 -9.07 -27.18 2.85
C ILE A 131 -8.92 -27.10 1.33
N ARG A 132 -8.10 -27.96 0.71
CA ARG A 132 -7.81 -27.94 -0.74
C ARG A 132 -8.95 -28.42 -1.62
N GLN A 133 -10.03 -28.90 -1.02
CA GLN A 133 -11.25 -29.21 -1.75
C GLN A 133 -11.81 -27.93 -2.41
N PRO A 134 -12.16 -27.96 -3.71
CA PRO A 134 -12.71 -26.79 -4.41
C PRO A 134 -13.89 -26.12 -3.70
N GLU A 135 -14.78 -26.90 -3.10
CA GLU A 135 -15.95 -26.47 -2.33
C GLU A 135 -15.60 -25.75 -1.02
N VAL A 136 -14.36 -25.88 -0.53
CA VAL A 136 -13.85 -25.16 0.63
C VAL A 136 -13.02 -23.98 0.17
N TYR A 137 -11.82 -24.21 -0.39
CA TYR A 137 -10.87 -23.13 -0.68
C TYR A 137 -11.40 -22.15 -1.73
N LEU A 138 -11.79 -22.65 -2.92
CA LEU A 138 -12.20 -21.77 -4.02
C LEU A 138 -13.52 -21.08 -3.72
N ALA A 139 -14.44 -21.74 -3.02
CA ALA A 139 -15.69 -21.11 -2.58
C ALA A 139 -15.42 -19.95 -1.61
N LYS A 140 -14.56 -20.16 -0.60
CA LYS A 140 -14.17 -19.12 0.36
C LYS A 140 -13.38 -18.00 -0.29
N GLN A 141 -12.44 -18.32 -1.19
CA GLN A 141 -11.69 -17.34 -1.96
C GLN A 141 -12.63 -16.48 -2.82
N ARG A 142 -13.57 -17.08 -3.54
CA ARG A 142 -14.55 -16.33 -4.33
C ARG A 142 -15.44 -15.44 -3.47
N ALA A 143 -15.90 -15.93 -2.32
CA ALA A 143 -16.71 -15.14 -1.40
C ALA A 143 -15.92 -13.95 -0.83
N HIS A 144 -14.66 -14.18 -0.45
CA HIS A 144 -13.73 -13.15 0.04
C HIS A 144 -13.37 -12.11 -1.03
N ASN A 145 -13.13 -12.56 -2.26
CA ASN A 145 -12.75 -11.69 -3.38
C ASN A 145 -13.93 -10.97 -4.02
N ARG A 146 -15.18 -11.40 -3.77
CA ARG A 146 -16.37 -10.83 -4.42
C ARG A 146 -16.47 -9.30 -4.26
N PRO A 147 -16.30 -8.71 -3.07
CA PRO A 147 -16.38 -7.26 -2.93
C PRO A 147 -15.31 -6.52 -3.74
N PHE A 148 -14.11 -7.11 -3.88
CA PHE A 148 -13.03 -6.53 -4.69
C PHE A 148 -13.34 -6.59 -6.19
N LEU A 149 -13.87 -7.72 -6.66
CA LEU A 149 -14.31 -7.87 -8.05
C LEU A 149 -15.46 -6.92 -8.38
N GLU A 150 -16.43 -6.78 -7.46
CA GLU A 150 -17.54 -5.82 -7.59
C GLU A 150 -17.03 -4.37 -7.57
N ALA A 151 -16.05 -4.05 -6.72
CA ALA A 151 -15.43 -2.73 -6.69
C ALA A 151 -14.63 -2.43 -7.97
N GLU A 152 -13.90 -3.40 -8.50
CA GLU A 152 -13.16 -3.27 -9.76
C GLU A 152 -14.12 -3.08 -10.95
N GLU A 153 -15.19 -3.87 -11.02
CA GLU A 153 -16.23 -3.73 -12.04
C GLU A 153 -16.94 -2.37 -11.94
N ARG A 154 -17.24 -1.93 -10.71
CA ARG A 154 -17.75 -0.59 -10.45
C ARG A 154 -16.77 0.48 -10.91
N SER A 155 -15.46 0.36 -10.65
CA SER A 155 -14.47 1.36 -11.06
C SER A 155 -14.33 1.50 -12.58
N ARG A 156 -14.79 0.52 -13.36
CA ARG A 156 -14.82 0.57 -14.83
C ARG A 156 -16.06 1.26 -15.38
N THR A 157 -17.11 1.39 -14.57
CA THR A 157 -18.44 1.83 -15.04
C THR A 157 -18.97 3.06 -14.30
N HIS A 158 -18.42 3.37 -13.13
CA HIS A 158 -18.88 4.43 -12.25
C HIS A 158 -17.69 5.28 -11.76
N PRO A 159 -17.92 6.57 -11.45
CA PRO A 159 -16.94 7.39 -10.78
C PRO A 159 -16.50 6.75 -9.45
N PRO A 160 -15.22 6.90 -9.05
CA PRO A 160 -14.80 6.51 -7.71
C PRO A 160 -15.52 7.35 -6.66
N ASP A 161 -15.62 6.83 -5.44
CA ASP A 161 -16.46 7.44 -4.38
C ASP A 161 -16.10 8.90 -4.07
N TRP A 162 -14.83 9.30 -4.20
CA TRP A 162 -14.43 10.69 -4.01
C TRP A 162 -14.98 11.62 -5.09
N VAL A 163 -15.03 11.18 -6.36
CA VAL A 163 -15.63 11.95 -7.46
C VAL A 163 -17.15 11.95 -7.33
N GLN A 164 -17.76 10.80 -7.04
CA GLN A 164 -19.21 10.71 -6.87
C GLN A 164 -19.69 11.67 -5.76
N ARG A 165 -18.98 11.73 -4.62
CA ARG A 165 -19.29 12.68 -3.53
C ARG A 165 -19.19 14.15 -3.95
N ILE A 166 -18.35 14.48 -4.93
CA ILE A 166 -18.27 15.84 -5.49
C ILE A 166 -19.46 16.09 -6.41
N LEU A 167 -19.77 15.14 -7.29
CA LEU A 167 -20.90 15.22 -8.23
C LEU A 167 -22.25 15.36 -7.53
N ASP A 168 -22.43 14.66 -6.41
CA ASP A 168 -23.67 14.66 -5.63
C ASP A 168 -23.85 15.92 -4.76
N ARG A 169 -22.82 16.78 -4.65
CA ARG A 169 -22.85 17.98 -3.80
C ARG A 169 -23.33 19.20 -4.57
N ASP A 170 -24.14 20.03 -3.91
CA ASP A 170 -24.47 21.37 -4.41
C ASP A 170 -23.21 22.23 -4.61
N GLY A 171 -23.08 22.80 -5.82
CA GLY A 171 -21.94 23.63 -6.22
C GLY A 171 -20.66 22.86 -6.57
N LYS A 172 -20.59 21.55 -6.29
CA LYS A 172 -19.50 20.64 -6.69
C LYS A 172 -18.08 21.07 -6.29
N GLY A 173 -17.93 22.07 -5.42
CA GLY A 173 -16.62 22.62 -5.07
C GLY A 173 -15.68 21.56 -4.49
N TRP A 174 -14.41 21.56 -4.92
CA TRP A 174 -13.38 20.67 -4.39
C TRP A 174 -11.96 21.23 -4.59
N GLY A 175 -11.07 21.09 -3.61
CA GLY A 175 -9.67 21.48 -3.78
C GLY A 175 -8.95 21.84 -2.48
N TYR A 176 -8.08 22.84 -2.55
CA TYR A 176 -7.13 23.17 -1.46
C TYR A 176 -7.07 24.67 -1.17
N VAL A 177 -6.66 25.00 0.06
CA VAL A 177 -6.00 26.28 0.34
C VAL A 177 -4.54 26.16 -0.07
N ILE A 178 -4.05 27.15 -0.82
CA ILE A 178 -2.68 27.17 -1.36
C ILE A 178 -1.98 28.43 -0.87
N TYR A 179 -1.01 28.27 0.02
CA TYR A 179 -0.15 29.33 0.49
C TYR A 179 1.00 29.54 -0.49
N ARG A 180 1.27 30.80 -0.83
CA ARG A 180 2.43 31.17 -1.64
C ARG A 180 3.06 32.49 -1.17
N PRO A 181 4.38 32.68 -1.36
CA PRO A 181 5.03 33.93 -1.04
C PRO A 181 4.43 35.10 -1.83
N SER A 182 4.27 36.25 -1.18
CA SER A 182 3.93 37.50 -1.84
C SER A 182 5.11 37.98 -2.70
N ILE A 183 4.87 38.14 -4.00
CA ILE A 183 5.88 38.57 -4.97
C ILE A 183 5.92 40.09 -5.19
N VAL A 184 5.16 40.85 -4.40
CA VAL A 184 4.96 42.30 -4.61
C VAL A 184 6.28 43.08 -4.51
N HIS A 185 7.18 42.65 -3.62
CA HIS A 185 8.46 43.32 -3.35
C HIS A 185 9.66 42.64 -4.03
N GLU A 186 9.42 41.63 -4.86
CA GLU A 186 10.49 40.91 -5.56
C GLU A 186 11.01 41.70 -6.77
N GLU A 187 12.27 41.43 -7.14
CA GLU A 187 12.87 41.94 -8.38
C GLU A 187 12.11 41.42 -9.60
N GLU A 188 12.12 42.16 -10.72
CA GLU A 188 11.31 41.82 -11.90
C GLU A 188 11.62 40.40 -12.40
N GLY A 189 12.91 40.04 -12.53
CA GLY A 189 13.32 38.69 -12.94
C GLY A 189 12.76 37.56 -12.05
N THR A 190 12.61 37.82 -10.74
CA THR A 190 11.96 36.88 -9.82
C THR A 190 10.45 36.80 -10.07
N LYS A 191 9.79 37.92 -10.38
CA LYS A 191 8.37 37.94 -10.75
C LYS A 191 8.11 37.18 -12.05
N GLU A 192 8.96 37.31 -13.07
CA GLU A 192 8.86 36.51 -14.30
C GLU A 192 8.93 35.01 -14.02
N ALA A 193 9.90 34.57 -13.22
CA ALA A 193 10.04 33.16 -12.87
C ALA A 193 8.81 32.62 -12.12
N TRP A 194 8.23 33.43 -11.22
CA TRP A 194 6.98 33.08 -10.56
C TRP A 194 5.79 33.04 -11.52
N ARG A 195 5.67 33.98 -12.46
CA ARG A 195 4.63 33.95 -13.50
C ARG A 195 4.71 32.66 -14.31
N ALA A 196 5.89 32.30 -14.81
CA ALA A 196 6.09 31.05 -15.57
C ALA A 196 5.75 29.80 -14.74
N CYS A 197 6.18 29.75 -13.48
CA CYS A 197 5.85 28.67 -12.55
C CYS A 197 4.33 28.55 -12.36
N TRP A 198 3.63 29.67 -12.19
CA TRP A 198 2.17 29.69 -12.05
C TRP A 198 1.42 29.37 -13.33
N ASP A 199 1.92 29.80 -14.49
CA ASP A 199 1.34 29.45 -15.79
C ASP A 199 1.40 27.93 -15.99
N ASN A 200 2.55 27.31 -15.68
CA ASN A 200 2.68 25.86 -15.69
C ASN A 200 1.76 25.17 -14.66
N PHE A 201 1.64 25.73 -13.44
CA PHE A 201 0.72 25.20 -12.44
C PHE A 201 -0.71 25.24 -12.97
N ASN A 202 -1.14 26.38 -13.49
CA ASN A 202 -2.47 26.59 -14.04
C ASN A 202 -2.75 25.68 -15.25
N GLU A 203 -1.76 25.44 -16.10
CA GLU A 203 -1.86 24.46 -17.18
C GLU A 203 -2.10 23.06 -16.63
N LEU A 204 -1.31 22.61 -15.64
CA LEU A 204 -1.52 21.31 -14.99
C LEU A 204 -2.90 21.22 -14.32
N LEU A 205 -3.39 22.33 -13.78
CA LEU A 205 -4.70 22.43 -13.17
C LEU A 205 -5.84 22.44 -14.18
N SER A 206 -5.57 22.81 -15.44
CA SER A 206 -6.56 22.73 -16.51
C SER A 206 -6.86 21.29 -16.91
N PHE A 207 -6.00 20.32 -16.57
CA PHE A 207 -6.34 18.92 -16.77
C PHE A 207 -7.38 18.46 -15.76
N HIS A 208 -8.36 17.70 -16.24
CA HIS A 208 -9.20 16.87 -15.39
C HIS A 208 -8.35 15.78 -14.72
N PRO A 209 -8.83 15.19 -13.61
CA PRO A 209 -8.23 13.98 -13.05
C PRO A 209 -8.07 12.92 -14.15
N VAL A 210 -6.83 12.52 -14.41
CA VAL A 210 -6.46 11.69 -15.56
C VAL A 210 -6.88 10.25 -15.28
N MET A 211 -7.53 9.60 -16.26
CA MET A 211 -7.99 8.20 -16.14
C MET A 211 -8.99 7.97 -15.00
N VAL A 212 -9.75 9.00 -14.60
CA VAL A 212 -10.78 8.91 -13.57
C VAL A 212 -12.16 9.15 -14.19
N ILE A 213 -13.05 8.17 -14.09
CA ILE A 213 -14.44 8.30 -14.56
C ILE A 213 -15.12 9.45 -13.79
N GLY A 214 -15.79 10.35 -14.51
CA GLY A 214 -16.40 11.56 -13.95
C GLY A 214 -15.42 12.69 -13.64
N GLY A 215 -14.12 12.52 -13.95
CA GLY A 215 -13.11 13.56 -13.74
C GLY A 215 -13.37 14.84 -14.53
N GLU A 216 -13.83 14.70 -15.78
CA GLU A 216 -14.22 15.83 -16.65
C GLU A 216 -15.38 16.63 -16.04
N ASP A 217 -16.38 15.93 -15.48
CA ASP A 217 -17.60 16.53 -14.91
C ASP A 217 -17.33 17.38 -13.65
N ILE A 218 -16.20 17.17 -12.99
CA ILE A 218 -15.79 17.92 -11.79
C ILE A 218 -14.69 18.95 -12.09
N GLN A 219 -14.09 18.95 -13.28
CA GLN A 219 -12.94 19.78 -13.63
C GLN A 219 -13.16 21.27 -13.32
N ASP A 220 -14.28 21.83 -13.79
CA ASP A 220 -14.60 23.27 -13.68
C ASP A 220 -15.00 23.69 -12.26
N SER A 221 -15.22 22.72 -11.36
CA SER A 221 -15.59 22.96 -9.96
C SER A 221 -14.39 22.93 -9.00
N LYS A 222 -13.16 22.85 -9.54
CA LYS A 222 -11.91 22.86 -8.79
C LYS A 222 -11.68 24.22 -8.11
N ILE A 223 -11.33 24.21 -6.83
CA ILE A 223 -11.10 25.39 -6.00
C ILE A 223 -9.63 25.47 -5.61
N LEU A 224 -9.02 26.59 -5.99
CA LEU A 224 -7.66 26.96 -5.62
C LEU A 224 -7.74 28.24 -4.79
N ASP A 225 -7.81 28.08 -3.47
CA ASP A 225 -7.93 29.22 -2.57
C ASP A 225 -6.54 29.75 -2.21
N PHE A 226 -6.01 30.64 -3.06
CA PHE A 226 -4.68 31.19 -2.88
C PHE A 226 -4.63 32.18 -1.71
N VAL A 227 -3.59 32.04 -0.89
CA VAL A 227 -3.26 32.94 0.20
C VAL A 227 -1.82 33.41 0.03
N ASP A 228 -1.67 34.68 -0.31
CA ASP A 228 -0.36 35.33 -0.39
C ASP A 228 0.12 35.66 1.04
N TYR A 229 1.37 35.28 1.35
CA TYR A 229 1.97 35.56 2.65
C TYR A 229 3.27 36.36 2.53
N GLY A 230 3.47 37.33 3.42
CA GLY A 230 4.71 38.09 3.52
C GLY A 230 5.75 37.40 4.42
N PRO A 231 6.94 38.02 4.58
CA PRO A 231 8.01 37.51 5.43
C PRO A 231 7.58 37.27 6.89
N GLU A 232 6.60 38.02 7.38
CA GLU A 232 6.03 37.88 8.73
C GLU A 232 5.33 36.54 8.96
N MET A 233 4.84 35.90 7.89
CA MET A 233 4.23 34.57 7.90
C MET A 233 5.19 33.48 7.43
N ASN A 234 6.47 33.82 7.23
CA ASN A 234 7.49 32.84 6.91
C ASN A 234 7.69 31.91 8.12
N GLY A 235 7.31 30.65 7.94
CA GLY A 235 7.34 29.62 8.98
C GLY A 235 6.09 28.74 8.97
N VAL A 236 6.28 27.42 8.86
CA VAL A 236 5.19 26.43 8.76
C VAL A 236 4.16 26.55 9.89
N ASP A 237 4.60 26.84 11.12
CA ASP A 237 3.68 26.93 12.27
C ASP A 237 2.72 28.12 12.18
N LYS A 238 3.16 29.21 11.54
CA LYS A 238 2.30 30.37 11.28
C LYS A 238 1.26 30.04 10.20
N LEU A 239 1.67 29.33 9.16
CA LEU A 239 0.75 28.84 8.12
C LEU A 239 -0.29 27.87 8.71
N ARG A 240 0.15 26.91 9.52
CA ARG A 240 -0.73 25.99 10.25
C ARG A 240 -1.73 26.75 11.11
N LYS A 241 -1.26 27.74 11.87
CA LYS A 241 -2.12 28.58 12.71
C LYS A 241 -3.16 29.34 11.89
N ASP A 242 -2.75 30.04 10.84
CA ASP A 242 -3.67 30.77 9.96
C ASP A 242 -4.71 29.84 9.33
N PHE A 243 -4.28 28.68 8.83
CA PHE A 243 -5.18 27.70 8.25
C PHE A 243 -6.20 27.17 9.27
N ARG A 244 -5.76 26.79 10.48
CA ARG A 244 -6.67 26.38 11.56
C ARG A 244 -7.65 27.49 11.93
N ASP A 245 -7.16 28.72 12.08
CA ASP A 245 -8.03 29.87 12.38
C ASP A 245 -9.08 30.09 11.29
N ARG A 246 -8.76 29.90 10.01
CA ARG A 246 -9.72 29.95 8.89
C ARG A 246 -10.71 28.79 8.96
N ARG A 247 -10.23 27.57 9.13
CA ARG A 247 -11.03 26.36 9.24
C ARG A 247 -12.05 26.47 10.37
N ASP A 248 -11.60 26.83 11.57
CA ASP A 248 -12.39 26.81 12.78
C ASP A 248 -13.43 27.94 12.80
N LYS A 249 -13.19 29.03 12.05
CA LYS A 249 -14.16 30.11 11.81
C LYS A 249 -15.12 29.85 10.63
N GLY A 250 -15.02 28.69 9.97
CA GLY A 250 -15.82 28.37 8.79
C GLY A 250 -15.46 29.19 7.55
N GLY A 251 -14.23 29.73 7.50
CA GLY A 251 -13.73 30.56 6.40
C GLY A 251 -13.23 29.78 5.18
N LEU A 252 -13.25 28.44 5.21
CA LEU A 252 -12.91 27.62 4.04
C LEU A 252 -14.06 27.62 3.05
N LYS A 253 -13.75 27.74 1.76
CA LYS A 253 -14.74 27.57 0.69
C LYS A 253 -15.35 26.16 0.75
N PRO A 254 -16.66 26.00 0.46
CA PRO A 254 -17.30 24.69 0.44
C PRO A 254 -16.53 23.68 -0.42
N GLY A 255 -16.13 22.57 0.19
CA GLY A 255 -15.45 21.45 -0.47
C GLY A 255 -13.94 21.53 -0.58
N VAL A 256 -13.33 22.63 -0.13
CA VAL A 256 -11.89 22.66 0.15
C VAL A 256 -11.57 21.73 1.31
N LEU A 257 -10.49 20.94 1.18
CA LEU A 257 -10.06 20.02 2.23
C LEU A 257 -9.65 20.78 3.50
N SER A 258 -10.06 20.26 4.65
CA SER A 258 -9.84 20.87 5.98
C SER A 258 -8.76 20.17 6.81
N ASN A 259 -8.27 19.03 6.33
CA ASN A 259 -7.25 18.19 6.96
C ASN A 259 -5.86 18.35 6.32
N VAL A 260 -5.72 19.14 5.26
CA VAL A 260 -4.45 19.39 4.58
C VAL A 260 -4.52 20.71 3.85
N PHE A 261 -3.39 21.43 3.81
CA PHE A 261 -3.21 22.57 2.92
C PHE A 261 -1.89 22.46 2.16
N ILE A 262 -1.78 23.23 1.08
CA ILE A 262 -0.61 23.22 0.22
C ILE A 262 0.20 24.50 0.45
N ASN A 263 1.52 24.38 0.54
CA ASN A 263 2.44 25.50 0.51
C ASN A 263 3.38 25.34 -0.68
N VAL A 264 3.53 26.41 -1.45
CA VAL A 264 4.41 26.47 -2.62
C VAL A 264 5.46 27.54 -2.34
N PRO A 265 6.53 27.20 -1.59
CA PRO A 265 7.63 28.13 -1.34
C PRO A 265 8.47 28.37 -2.59
N THR A 266 9.39 29.33 -2.51
CA THR A 266 10.35 29.66 -3.59
C THR A 266 11.15 28.46 -4.08
N GLU A 267 11.45 27.50 -3.21
CA GLU A 267 12.11 26.23 -3.56
C GLU A 267 11.36 25.46 -4.65
N CYS A 268 10.03 25.50 -4.63
CA CYS A 268 9.19 24.81 -5.63
C CYS A 268 9.31 25.47 -7.01
N ARG A 269 9.37 26.81 -7.05
CA ARG A 269 9.63 27.56 -8.28
C ARG A 269 11.00 27.22 -8.84
N ASP A 270 12.02 27.15 -8.00
CA ASP A 270 13.38 26.85 -8.45
C ASP A 270 13.50 25.44 -9.02
N THR A 271 12.71 24.49 -8.52
CA THR A 271 12.63 23.16 -9.13
C THR A 271 11.91 23.12 -10.48
N TYR A 272 10.96 24.01 -10.74
CA TYR A 272 10.34 24.13 -12.06
C TYR A 272 11.36 24.55 -13.13
N LEU A 273 12.37 25.34 -12.76
CA LEU A 273 13.43 25.81 -13.68
C LEU A 273 14.48 24.73 -14.01
N ARG A 274 14.37 23.51 -13.45
CA ARG A 274 15.29 22.40 -13.71
C ARG A 274 14.84 21.61 -14.94
N GLU A 275 15.82 21.06 -15.67
CA GLU A 275 15.56 20.22 -16.86
C GLU A 275 14.83 18.91 -16.55
N ASP A 276 14.81 18.48 -15.28
CA ASP A 276 14.12 17.25 -14.84
C ASP A 276 12.59 17.38 -14.81
N GLY A 277 12.03 18.60 -14.89
CA GLY A 277 10.60 18.84 -15.14
C GLY A 277 9.65 18.47 -13.99
N TYR A 278 10.16 18.05 -12.82
CA TYR A 278 9.33 17.58 -11.71
C TYR A 278 9.01 18.70 -10.71
N SER A 279 7.92 19.42 -10.96
CA SER A 279 7.40 20.42 -10.02
C SER A 279 6.65 19.75 -8.86
N TRP A 280 6.89 20.27 -7.64
CA TRP A 280 6.31 19.73 -6.40
C TRP A 280 5.83 20.87 -5.49
N ALA A 281 5.06 20.51 -4.47
CA ALA A 281 4.62 21.41 -3.40
C ALA A 281 4.67 20.69 -2.05
N TRP A 282 4.69 21.45 -0.96
CA TRP A 282 4.51 20.88 0.38
C TRP A 282 3.03 20.68 0.66
N ALA A 283 2.62 19.44 0.89
CA ALA A 283 1.39 19.15 1.60
C ALA A 283 1.67 19.16 3.11
N ILE A 284 0.86 19.90 3.87
CA ILE A 284 1.11 20.18 5.28
C ILE A 284 -0.08 19.74 6.12
N ASP A 285 0.22 18.98 7.17
CA ASP A 285 -0.72 18.66 8.24
C ASP A 285 -0.96 19.93 9.09
N PRO A 286 -2.20 20.47 9.08
CA PRO A 286 -2.53 21.62 9.89
C PRO A 286 -2.56 21.31 11.38
N ASP A 287 -2.73 20.05 11.78
CA ASP A 287 -2.92 19.63 13.17
C ASP A 287 -1.67 18.95 13.76
N TRP A 288 -0.54 18.96 13.03
CA TRP A 288 0.75 18.49 13.55
C TRP A 288 1.11 19.16 14.88
N SER A 289 1.35 18.35 15.90
CA SER A 289 1.46 18.81 17.29
C SER A 289 2.89 19.02 17.78
N LEU A 290 3.90 18.46 17.08
CA LEU A 290 5.30 18.58 17.50
C LEU A 290 5.92 19.87 16.94
N SER A 291 6.81 20.49 17.71
CA SER A 291 7.59 21.66 17.27
C SER A 291 8.68 21.32 16.24
N GLY A 292 8.83 20.05 15.89
CA GLY A 292 9.83 19.54 14.96
C GLY A 292 9.46 18.14 14.46
N PRO A 293 10.43 17.44 13.85
CA PRO A 293 10.25 16.06 13.44
C PRO A 293 9.96 15.12 14.62
N ASP A 294 9.20 14.06 14.37
CA ASP A 294 9.06 12.93 15.28
C ASP A 294 10.32 12.04 15.27
N ALA A 295 10.26 10.90 15.97
CA ALA A 295 11.37 9.97 16.10
C ALA A 295 11.86 9.42 14.76
N ASP A 296 10.98 9.33 13.76
CA ASP A 296 11.27 8.79 12.43
C ASP A 296 11.71 9.90 11.46
N GLY A 297 11.63 11.17 11.86
CA GLY A 297 12.01 12.32 11.04
C GLY A 297 10.84 12.97 10.29
N TYR A 298 9.60 12.52 10.51
CA TYR A 298 8.41 13.14 9.93
C TYR A 298 8.02 14.40 10.71
N ASP A 299 7.82 15.53 10.03
CA ASP A 299 7.56 16.82 10.68
C ASP A 299 6.20 17.43 10.33
N GLY A 300 5.25 16.59 9.92
CA GLY A 300 3.92 17.03 9.50
C GLY A 300 3.88 17.57 8.08
N ARG A 301 4.88 17.26 7.23
CA ARG A 301 4.94 17.72 5.84
C ARG A 301 5.40 16.61 4.90
N VAL A 302 4.87 16.61 3.68
CA VAL A 302 5.33 15.71 2.60
C VAL A 302 5.39 16.46 1.28
N LYS A 303 6.41 16.16 0.47
CA LYS A 303 6.51 16.70 -0.89
C LYS A 303 5.59 15.92 -1.82
N VAL A 304 4.72 16.62 -2.53
CA VAL A 304 3.78 16.01 -3.48
C VAL A 304 3.98 16.66 -4.85
N THR A 305 4.09 15.84 -5.89
CA THR A 305 4.18 16.34 -7.26
C THR A 305 2.87 17.02 -7.67
N TRP A 306 2.95 18.07 -8.49
CA TRP A 306 1.76 18.80 -8.92
C TRP A 306 0.74 17.92 -9.64
N GLY A 307 1.22 16.97 -10.46
CA GLY A 307 0.38 15.99 -11.14
C GLY A 307 -0.40 15.07 -10.19
N GLN A 308 0.07 14.83 -8.97
CA GLN A 308 -0.63 13.99 -8.01
C GLN A 308 -1.63 14.74 -7.13
N LEU A 309 -1.46 16.06 -6.94
CA LEU A 309 -2.28 16.86 -6.02
C LEU A 309 -3.79 16.69 -6.23
N PHE A 310 -4.25 16.68 -7.48
CA PHE A 310 -5.68 16.60 -7.84
C PHE A 310 -6.10 15.21 -8.34
N ASN A 311 -5.22 14.23 -8.21
CA ASN A 311 -5.48 12.83 -8.54
C ASN A 311 -5.46 11.99 -7.26
N LYS A 312 -4.49 11.08 -7.13
CA LYS A 312 -4.44 10.12 -6.03
C LYS A 312 -4.29 10.80 -4.67
N PHE A 313 -3.58 11.92 -4.59
CA PHE A 313 -3.42 12.64 -3.34
C PHE A 313 -4.76 13.19 -2.82
N TYR A 314 -5.57 13.81 -3.69
CA TYR A 314 -6.90 14.30 -3.31
C TYR A 314 -7.83 13.16 -2.89
N ASP A 315 -7.81 12.05 -3.63
CA ASP A 315 -8.55 10.82 -3.27
C ASP A 315 -8.22 10.40 -1.83
N LEU A 316 -6.94 10.17 -1.53
CA LEU A 316 -6.49 9.72 -0.20
C LEU A 316 -6.91 10.70 0.91
N MET A 317 -6.69 11.99 0.71
CA MET A 317 -6.97 13.00 1.73
C MET A 317 -8.47 13.26 1.92
N SER A 318 -9.27 13.22 0.84
CA SER A 318 -10.71 13.44 0.88
C SER A 318 -11.50 12.23 1.39
N THR A 319 -10.98 11.01 1.19
CA THR A 319 -11.56 9.76 1.71
C THR A 319 -11.02 9.39 3.08
N LYS A 320 -9.92 10.02 3.52
CA LYS A 320 -9.18 9.68 4.75
C LYS A 320 -8.72 8.22 4.76
N THR A 321 -8.38 7.69 3.58
CA THR A 321 -7.87 6.33 3.42
C THR A 321 -6.36 6.22 3.69
N ALA A 322 -5.67 7.36 3.74
CA ALA A 322 -4.29 7.45 4.23
C ALA A 322 -4.06 8.78 4.97
N THR A 323 -3.03 8.79 5.80
CA THR A 323 -2.48 9.95 6.49
C THR A 323 -1.30 10.53 5.72
N LEU A 324 -0.93 11.78 6.01
CA LEU A 324 0.28 12.37 5.43
C LEU A 324 1.56 11.66 5.89
N LYS A 325 1.56 11.06 7.09
CA LYS A 325 2.69 10.25 7.57
C LYS A 325 2.86 8.98 6.72
N GLU A 326 1.79 8.25 6.44
CA GLU A 326 1.87 7.06 5.58
C GLU A 326 2.35 7.38 4.15
N ILE A 327 1.92 8.51 3.59
CA ILE A 327 2.41 9.00 2.29
C ILE A 327 3.89 9.36 2.37
N TRP A 328 4.33 9.99 3.47
CA TRP A 328 5.73 10.33 3.69
C TRP A 328 6.60 9.07 3.83
N GLU A 329 6.15 8.07 4.58
CA GLU A 329 6.84 6.78 4.75
C GLU A 329 7.00 6.08 3.40
N GLU A 330 5.92 6.01 2.61
CA GLU A 330 5.97 5.43 1.26
C GLU A 330 6.96 6.17 0.36
N PHE A 331 6.90 7.50 0.36
CA PHE A 331 7.80 8.32 -0.44
C PHE A 331 9.28 8.08 -0.09
N HIS A 332 9.61 7.93 1.19
CA HIS A 332 10.97 7.62 1.63
C HIS A 332 11.39 6.22 1.22
N GLU A 333 10.52 5.22 1.40
CA GLU A 333 10.79 3.84 0.98
C GLU A 333 11.07 3.74 -0.53
N VAL A 334 10.30 4.47 -1.36
CA VAL A 334 10.52 4.52 -2.80
C VAL A 334 11.87 5.17 -3.12
N ASN A 335 12.18 6.32 -2.52
CA ASN A 335 13.42 7.04 -2.79
C ASN A 335 14.67 6.29 -2.38
N GLU A 336 14.64 5.49 -1.31
CA GLU A 336 15.76 4.62 -0.91
C GLU A 336 16.06 3.54 -1.96
N LYS A 337 15.04 3.13 -2.74
CA LYS A 337 15.13 2.05 -3.73
C LYS A 337 15.44 2.54 -5.15
N LEU A 338 15.41 3.85 -5.40
CA LEU A 338 15.65 4.39 -6.73
C LEU A 338 17.14 4.49 -7.06
N HIS A 339 17.54 3.91 -8.19
CA HIS A 339 18.91 3.95 -8.68
C HIS A 339 19.29 5.28 -9.33
N ASP A 340 18.31 6.01 -9.88
CA ASP A 340 18.51 7.25 -10.66
C ASP A 340 18.37 8.54 -9.82
N GLY A 341 18.51 8.43 -8.50
CA GLY A 341 18.36 9.53 -7.55
C GLY A 341 16.93 9.72 -7.04
N PRO A 342 16.75 10.46 -5.92
CA PRO A 342 15.45 10.59 -5.27
C PRO A 342 14.50 11.45 -6.11
N LEU A 343 13.24 11.04 -6.18
CA LEU A 343 12.16 11.87 -6.70
C LEU A 343 11.99 13.11 -5.82
N PRO A 344 11.69 14.29 -6.40
CA PRO A 344 11.52 15.52 -5.62
C PRO A 344 10.18 15.55 -4.87
N GLY A 345 9.27 14.62 -5.14
CA GLY A 345 8.00 14.47 -4.42
C GLY A 345 7.30 13.16 -4.75
N TRP A 346 6.26 12.85 -3.99
CA TRP A 346 5.47 11.63 -4.16
C TRP A 346 4.74 11.66 -5.50
N LEU A 347 5.01 10.64 -6.33
CA LEU A 347 4.53 10.51 -7.71
C LEU A 347 3.75 9.22 -7.95
N PHE A 348 4.13 8.13 -7.28
CA PHE A 348 3.50 6.82 -7.37
C PHE A 348 3.02 6.39 -5.99
N SER A 349 1.94 5.61 -5.96
CA SER A 349 1.42 5.10 -4.71
C SER A 349 0.93 3.66 -4.77
N LYS A 350 1.28 2.94 -3.72
CA LYS A 350 0.81 1.66 -3.24
C LYS A 350 -0.15 1.83 -2.06
N LEU A 351 -0.61 3.06 -1.78
CA LEU A 351 -1.55 3.36 -0.72
C LEU A 351 -3.01 3.29 -1.20
N PRO A 352 -3.92 2.80 -0.34
CA PRO A 352 -3.64 2.17 0.96
C PRO A 352 -2.87 0.85 0.80
N LYS A 353 -1.93 0.54 1.72
CA LYS A 353 -1.11 -0.68 1.62
C LYS A 353 -2.01 -1.90 1.64
N GLU A 354 -1.89 -2.77 0.66
CA GLU A 354 -2.55 -4.07 0.70
C GLU A 354 -1.97 -4.89 1.86
N VAL A 355 -2.84 -5.36 2.74
CA VAL A 355 -2.49 -6.20 3.88
C VAL A 355 -2.95 -7.61 3.59
N TRP A 356 -2.15 -8.60 3.97
CA TRP A 356 -2.57 -10.00 3.95
C TRP A 356 -3.95 -10.16 4.61
N PRO A 357 -4.89 -10.92 4.00
CA PRO A 357 -4.72 -11.84 2.88
C PRO A 357 -5.06 -11.22 1.50
N ASN A 358 -5.00 -9.90 1.35
CA ASN A 358 -5.33 -9.20 0.10
C ASN A 358 -4.11 -8.72 -0.68
N ASN A 359 -2.92 -8.94 -0.13
CA ASN A 359 -1.63 -8.55 -0.70
C ASN A 359 -1.06 -9.56 -1.70
#